data_AF-A0A9Q3Z834-F1
#
_entry.id   AF-A0A9Q3Z834-F1
#
_cell.length_a   1.000
_cell.length_b   1.000
_cell.length_c   1.000
_cell.angle_alpha   90.00
_cell.angle_beta   90.00
_cell.angle_gamma   90.00
#
_symmetry.space_group_name_H-M   'P 1'
#
loop_
_entity.id
_entity.type
_entity.pdbx_description
1 polymer ?
#
loop_
_entity_poly.entity_id
_entity_poly.type
_entity_poly.pdbx_seq_one_letter_code
_entity_poly.pdbx_strand_id
1 'polypeptide(L)'
;MRPRRSGQSDPPAPAASDVIAVTIQEIVALVEIFEHARDRISELSDADGAVIANASGHLLVPSLYARVGLASIKGSRSIPLLVTEVGSLEAAVINLESYRGNEVVLCVGYELLEKFANRERNSHPMRYVHGVLVFIDEAGDAANGSTAPSLT
;
A
#
# COMPACT_ATOMS: atom_id res chain seq x y z
N MET A 1 -25.98 49.57 3.72
CA MET A 1 -25.34 48.47 2.97
C MET A 1 -24.08 48.05 3.72
N ARG A 2 -24.01 46.81 4.21
CA ARG A 2 -22.82 46.24 4.88
C ARG A 2 -22.00 45.44 3.84
N PRO A 3 -20.67 45.49 3.82
CA PRO A 3 -19.89 44.60 2.98
C PRO A 3 -19.88 43.19 3.58
N ARG A 4 -20.23 42.21 2.74
CA ARG A 4 -20.21 40.77 3.03
C ARG A 4 -18.75 40.34 3.22
N ARG A 5 -18.41 39.77 4.37
CA ARG A 5 -17.16 39.01 4.58
C ARG A 5 -17.16 37.83 3.61
N SER A 6 -16.26 37.85 2.64
CA SER A 6 -15.81 36.67 1.91
C SER A 6 -15.07 35.77 2.90
N GLY A 7 -15.76 34.72 3.37
CA GLY A 7 -15.10 33.60 4.00
C GLY A 7 -14.25 32.92 2.93
N GLN A 8 -12.94 33.13 3.02
CA GLN A 8 -11.96 32.38 2.27
C GLN A 8 -12.01 30.96 2.82
N SER A 9 -12.71 30.08 2.12
CA SER A 9 -12.67 28.65 2.39
C SER A 9 -11.24 28.20 2.09
N ASP A 10 -10.50 27.82 3.11
CA ASP A 10 -9.25 27.09 2.93
C ASP A 10 -9.53 25.88 2.01
N PRO A 11 -8.62 25.55 1.07
CA PRO A 11 -8.75 24.34 0.29
C PRO A 11 -8.84 23.16 1.27
N PRO A 12 -9.73 22.17 1.03
CA PRO A 12 -9.76 20.99 1.87
C PRO A 12 -8.36 20.41 1.92
N ALA A 13 -7.85 20.19 3.14
CA ALA A 13 -6.61 19.47 3.34
C ALA A 13 -6.67 18.20 2.48
N PRO A 14 -5.58 17.84 1.75
CA PRO A 14 -5.58 16.61 0.97
C PRO A 14 -6.06 15.49 1.89
N ALA A 15 -7.09 14.76 1.46
CA ALA A 15 -7.65 13.66 2.23
C ALA A 15 -6.47 12.80 2.68
N ALA A 16 -6.28 12.68 4.00
CA ALA A 16 -5.22 11.84 4.54
C ALA A 16 -5.38 10.49 3.86
N SER A 17 -4.40 10.10 3.05
CA SER A 17 -4.49 8.83 2.34
C SER A 17 -4.31 7.77 3.40
N ASP A 18 -5.43 7.17 3.77
CA ASP A 18 -5.54 6.15 4.78
C ASP A 18 -4.69 4.94 4.38
N VAL A 19 -3.95 4.41 5.35
CA VAL A 19 -3.18 3.17 5.20
C VAL A 19 -3.71 2.08 6.12
N ILE A 20 -3.66 0.85 5.64
CA ILE A 20 -3.91 -0.35 6.43
C ILE A 20 -2.57 -1.04 6.74
N ALA A 21 -2.54 -1.74 7.88
CA ALA A 21 -1.41 -2.60 8.23
C ALA A 21 -1.53 -3.96 7.55
N VAL A 22 -0.46 -4.36 6.86
CA VAL A 22 -0.30 -5.68 6.24
C VAL A 22 1.00 -6.32 6.68
N THR A 23 1.06 -7.63 6.57
CA THR A 23 2.22 -8.45 6.91
C THR A 23 3.15 -8.65 5.71
N ILE A 24 4.38 -9.11 5.94
CA ILE A 24 5.30 -9.49 4.85
C ILE A 24 4.68 -10.61 3.99
N GLN A 25 4.01 -11.58 4.60
CA GLN A 25 3.36 -12.68 3.86
C GLN A 25 2.27 -12.16 2.92
N GLU A 26 1.50 -11.16 3.34
CA GLU A 26 0.48 -10.53 2.49
C GLU A 26 1.11 -9.71 1.36
N ILE A 27 2.25 -9.07 1.60
CA ILE A 27 3.01 -8.42 0.52
C ILE A 27 3.55 -9.44 -0.49
N VAL A 28 4.07 -10.58 -0.02
CA VAL A 28 4.54 -11.66 -0.92
C VAL A 28 3.39 -12.15 -1.79
N ALA A 29 2.23 -12.43 -1.19
CA ALA A 29 1.04 -12.86 -1.93
C ALA A 29 0.55 -11.79 -2.93
N LEU A 30 0.56 -10.50 -2.55
CA LEU A 30 0.26 -9.39 -3.46
C LEU A 30 1.19 -9.36 -4.67
N VAL A 31 2.50 -9.49 -4.45
CA VAL A 31 3.49 -9.50 -5.54
C VAL A 31 3.28 -10.70 -6.45
N GLU A 32 3.05 -11.90 -5.89
CA GLU A 32 2.76 -13.10 -6.68
C GLU A 32 1.52 -12.93 -7.57
N ILE A 33 0.45 -12.33 -7.03
CA ILE A 33 -0.76 -12.02 -7.80
C ILE A 33 -0.47 -11.03 -8.93
N PHE A 34 0.27 -9.95 -8.66
CA PHE A 34 0.59 -8.93 -9.66
C PHE A 34 1.50 -9.44 -10.78
N GLU A 35 2.49 -10.27 -10.45
CA GLU A 35 3.31 -10.94 -11.45
C GLU A 35 2.49 -11.91 -12.28
N HIS A 36 1.64 -12.74 -11.65
CA HIS A 36 0.77 -13.66 -12.38
C HIS A 36 -0.21 -12.93 -13.29
N ALA A 37 -0.81 -11.82 -12.82
CA ALA A 37 -1.67 -10.97 -13.64
C ALA A 37 -0.91 -10.38 -14.83
N ARG A 38 0.31 -9.89 -14.62
CA ARG A 38 1.16 -9.35 -15.68
C ARG A 38 1.48 -10.41 -16.73
N ASP A 39 1.87 -11.61 -16.31
CA ASP A 39 2.22 -12.70 -17.21
C ASP A 39 1.01 -13.12 -18.07
N ARG A 40 -0.16 -13.28 -17.43
CA ARG A 40 -1.40 -13.67 -18.15
C ARG A 40 -1.88 -12.61 -19.13
N ILE A 41 -1.84 -11.33 -18.75
CA ILE A 41 -2.22 -10.25 -19.67
C ILE A 41 -1.21 -10.17 -20.82
N SER A 42 0.09 -10.29 -20.54
CA SER A 42 1.14 -10.26 -21.57
C SER A 42 1.01 -11.39 -22.59
N GLU A 43 0.55 -12.56 -22.16
CA GLU A 43 0.39 -13.73 -23.05
C GLU A 43 -0.83 -13.61 -23.98
N LEU A 44 -1.88 -12.92 -23.53
CA LEU A 44 -3.21 -12.95 -24.15
C LEU A 44 -3.69 -11.60 -24.70
N SER A 45 -2.91 -10.54 -24.54
CA SER A 45 -3.24 -9.18 -24.97
C SER A 45 -2.14 -8.61 -25.87
N ASP A 46 -2.54 -7.85 -26.89
CA ASP A 46 -1.63 -7.08 -27.75
C ASP A 46 -1.31 -5.68 -27.19
N ALA A 47 -1.71 -5.41 -25.94
CA ALA A 47 -1.45 -4.13 -25.28
C ALA A 47 0.05 -3.89 -25.06
N ASP A 48 0.46 -2.62 -25.02
CA ASP A 48 1.85 -2.28 -24.70
C ASP A 48 2.19 -2.58 -23.23
N GLY A 49 3.50 -2.71 -22.96
CA GLY A 49 3.98 -3.11 -21.64
C GLY A 49 3.63 -2.13 -20.50
N ALA A 50 3.43 -0.84 -20.78
CA ALA A 50 3.05 0.12 -19.76
C ALA A 50 1.58 -0.04 -19.37
N VAL A 51 0.71 -0.26 -20.35
CA VAL A 51 -0.70 -0.60 -20.11
C VAL A 51 -0.82 -1.90 -19.34
N ILE A 52 -0.05 -2.92 -19.72
CA ILE A 52 -0.02 -4.22 -19.00
C ILE A 52 0.41 -4.02 -17.55
N ALA A 53 1.52 -3.32 -17.31
CA ALA A 53 2.03 -3.10 -15.95
C ALA A 53 1.05 -2.34 -15.06
N ASN A 54 0.29 -1.40 -15.64
CA ASN A 54 -0.77 -0.69 -14.93
C ASN A 54 -1.97 -1.60 -14.64
N ALA A 55 -2.43 -2.36 -15.65
CA ALA A 55 -3.59 -3.24 -15.53
C ALA A 55 -3.35 -4.41 -14.56
N SER A 56 -2.12 -4.89 -14.44
CA SER A 56 -1.76 -5.97 -13.51
C SER A 56 -1.44 -5.50 -12.09
N GLY A 57 -1.36 -4.19 -11.82
CA GLY A 57 -0.86 -3.66 -10.55
C GLY A 57 0.66 -3.78 -10.37
N HIS A 58 1.39 -4.30 -11.37
CA HIS A 58 2.82 -4.56 -11.29
C HIS A 58 3.67 -3.29 -11.05
N LEU A 59 3.17 -2.10 -11.41
CA LEU A 59 3.82 -0.83 -11.08
C LEU A 59 4.05 -0.63 -9.57
N LEU A 60 3.29 -1.30 -8.70
CA LEU A 60 3.44 -1.20 -7.25
C LEU A 60 4.60 -2.02 -6.69
N VAL A 61 5.01 -3.09 -7.38
CA VAL A 61 5.97 -4.10 -6.88
C VAL A 61 7.26 -3.48 -6.32
N PRO A 62 7.95 -2.54 -7.02
CA PRO A 62 9.16 -1.92 -6.49
C PRO A 62 8.92 -1.18 -5.16
N SER A 63 7.78 -0.50 -5.03
CA SER A 63 7.43 0.24 -3.82
C SER A 63 7.09 -0.68 -2.65
N LEU A 64 6.48 -1.85 -2.92
CA LEU A 64 6.18 -2.87 -1.91
C LEU A 64 7.48 -3.45 -1.35
N TYR A 65 8.45 -3.78 -2.21
CA TYR A 65 9.77 -4.24 -1.77
C TYR A 65 10.52 -3.19 -0.95
N ALA A 66 10.46 -1.91 -1.33
CA ALA A 66 11.08 -0.84 -0.56
C ALA A 66 10.49 -0.73 0.86
N ARG A 67 9.17 -0.89 1.00
CA ARG A 67 8.49 -0.89 2.31
C ARG A 67 8.84 -2.10 3.15
N VAL A 68 8.87 -3.29 2.57
CA VAL A 68 9.33 -4.52 3.25
C VAL A 68 10.77 -4.36 3.75
N GLY A 69 11.66 -3.82 2.91
CA GLY A 69 13.05 -3.58 3.27
C GLY A 69 13.17 -2.59 4.44
N LEU A 70 12.43 -1.49 4.39
CA LEU A 70 12.44 -0.50 5.49
C LEU A 70 11.84 -1.06 6.78
N ALA A 71 10.72 -1.80 6.71
CA ALA A 71 10.12 -2.44 7.86
C ALA A 71 11.10 -3.45 8.51
N SER A 72 11.81 -4.22 7.68
CA SER A 72 12.82 -5.18 8.14
C SER A 72 13.97 -4.51 8.88
N ILE A 73 14.49 -3.38 8.36
CA ILE A 73 15.54 -2.59 9.03
C ILE A 73 15.07 -2.03 10.37
N LYS A 74 13.81 -1.62 10.46
CA LYS A 74 13.20 -1.09 11.69
C LYS A 74 12.73 -2.17 12.67
N GLY A 75 12.75 -3.44 12.29
CA GLY A 75 12.17 -4.53 13.08
C GLY A 75 10.64 -4.47 13.17
N SER A 76 9.97 -3.73 12.27
CA SER A 76 8.52 -3.66 12.22
C SER A 76 7.93 -4.87 11.50
N ARG A 77 6.81 -5.37 12.03
CA ARG A 77 6.01 -6.43 11.42
C ARG A 77 4.83 -5.90 10.59
N SER A 78 4.57 -4.60 10.69
CA SER A 78 3.43 -3.93 10.05
C SER A 78 3.94 -3.07 8.91
N ILE A 79 3.49 -3.38 7.71
CA ILE A 79 3.84 -2.65 6.50
C ILE A 79 2.61 -1.84 6.08
N PRO A 80 2.75 -0.53 5.79
CA PRO A 80 1.62 0.25 5.33
C PRO A 80 1.31 -0.06 3.86
N LEU A 81 0.02 -0.31 3.60
CA LEU A 81 -0.57 -0.38 2.27
C LEU A 81 -1.62 0.73 2.16
N LEU A 82 -1.57 1.53 1.10
CA LEU A 82 -2.59 2.56 0.86
C LEU A 82 -3.90 1.88 0.48
N VAL A 83 -5.02 2.44 0.94
CA VAL A 83 -6.36 1.98 0.52
C VAL A 83 -6.49 2.02 -1.01
N THR A 84 -5.90 3.03 -1.68
CA THR A 84 -5.89 3.11 -3.14
C THR A 84 -5.11 1.99 -3.83
N GLU A 85 -4.14 1.38 -3.14
CA GLU A 85 -3.37 0.24 -3.66
C GLU A 85 -4.16 -1.08 -3.56
N VAL A 86 -5.13 -1.17 -2.64
CA VAL A 86 -6.10 -2.27 -2.61
C VAL A 86 -6.91 -2.30 -3.91
N GLY A 87 -7.23 -1.14 -4.48
CA GLY A 87 -7.87 -1.06 -5.80
C GLY A 87 -7.01 -1.62 -6.94
N SER A 88 -5.67 -1.63 -6.80
CA SER A 88 -4.79 -2.29 -7.77
C SER A 88 -4.87 -3.82 -7.66
N LEU A 89 -5.03 -4.35 -6.45
CA LEU A 89 -5.34 -5.77 -6.23
C LEU A 89 -6.70 -6.14 -6.84
N GLU A 90 -7.73 -5.33 -6.62
CA GLU A 90 -9.06 -5.55 -7.20
C GLU A 90 -9.00 -5.62 -8.74
N ALA A 91 -8.33 -4.64 -9.36
CA ALA A 91 -8.14 -4.62 -10.81
C ALA A 91 -7.36 -5.84 -11.31
N ALA A 92 -6.29 -6.25 -10.61
CA ALA A 92 -5.51 -7.42 -10.97
C ALA A 92 -6.34 -8.72 -10.89
N VAL A 93 -7.17 -8.88 -9.86
CA VAL A 93 -8.04 -10.06 -9.70
C VAL A 93 -9.10 -10.11 -10.82
N ILE A 94 -9.76 -8.98 -11.12
CA ILE A 94 -10.74 -8.89 -12.22
C ILE A 94 -10.09 -9.22 -13.57
N ASN A 95 -8.88 -8.70 -13.80
CA ASN A 95 -8.14 -9.01 -15.01
C ASN A 95 -7.75 -10.49 -15.06
N LEU A 96 -7.34 -11.10 -13.94
CA LEU A 96 -7.06 -12.53 -13.91
C LEU A 96 -8.28 -13.39 -14.28
N GLU A 97 -9.49 -13.01 -13.88
CA GLU A 97 -10.70 -13.72 -14.34
C GLU A 97 -10.86 -13.65 -15.87
N SER A 98 -10.60 -12.48 -16.44
CA SER A 98 -10.73 -12.21 -17.88
C SER A 98 -9.62 -12.90 -18.69
N TYR A 99 -8.42 -13.00 -18.13
CA TYR A 99 -7.21 -13.52 -18.79
C TYR A 99 -6.86 -14.95 -18.35
N ARG A 100 -7.88 -15.72 -17.92
CA ARG A 100 -7.77 -17.14 -17.57
C ARG A 100 -6.65 -17.38 -16.54
N GLY A 101 -6.69 -16.62 -15.46
CA GLY A 101 -5.82 -16.74 -14.31
C GLY A 101 -5.91 -18.11 -13.65
N ASN A 102 -4.90 -18.43 -12.83
CA ASN A 102 -4.90 -19.67 -12.08
C ASN A 102 -5.93 -19.55 -10.94
N GLU A 103 -6.80 -20.54 -10.78
CA GLU A 103 -7.87 -20.54 -9.78
C GLU A 103 -7.35 -20.36 -8.35
N VAL A 104 -6.20 -20.96 -8.02
CA VAL A 104 -5.58 -20.81 -6.69
C VAL A 104 -5.17 -19.35 -6.46
N VAL A 105 -4.59 -18.69 -7.47
CA VAL A 105 -4.18 -17.28 -7.38
C VAL A 105 -5.40 -16.37 -7.25
N LEU A 106 -6.50 -16.67 -7.96
CA LEU A 106 -7.77 -15.94 -7.82
C LEU A 106 -8.35 -16.08 -6.41
N CYS A 107 -8.37 -17.29 -5.86
CA CYS A 107 -8.83 -17.53 -4.49
C CYS A 107 -8.01 -16.75 -3.46
N VAL A 108 -6.68 -16.76 -3.57
CA VAL A 108 -5.80 -15.96 -2.69
C VAL A 108 -6.07 -14.47 -2.86
N GLY A 109 -6.27 -13.99 -4.09
CA GLY A 109 -6.60 -12.59 -4.36
C GLY A 109 -7.90 -12.14 -3.69
N TYR A 110 -8.96 -12.94 -3.82
CA TYR A 110 -10.23 -12.67 -3.15
C TYR A 110 -10.14 -12.73 -1.62
N GLU A 111 -9.37 -13.69 -1.08
CA GLU A 111 -9.13 -13.78 0.36
C GLU A 111 -8.40 -12.52 0.88
N LEU A 112 -7.42 -12.00 0.14
CA LEU A 112 -6.74 -10.76 0.50
C LEU A 112 -7.68 -9.54 0.42
N LEU A 113 -8.51 -9.44 -0.63
CA LEU A 113 -9.49 -8.36 -0.76
C LEU A 113 -10.45 -8.33 0.43
N GLU A 114 -10.96 -9.49 0.85
CA GLU A 114 -11.82 -9.59 2.04
C GLU A 114 -11.08 -9.17 3.31
N LYS A 115 -9.84 -9.64 3.50
CA LYS A 115 -9.00 -9.25 4.65
C LYS A 115 -8.74 -7.75 4.68
N PHE A 116 -8.46 -7.13 3.54
CA PHE A 116 -8.15 -5.70 3.45
C PHE A 116 -9.39 -4.85 3.67
N ALA A 117 -10.54 -5.20 3.07
CA ALA A 117 -11.81 -4.52 3.31
C ALA A 117 -12.20 -4.50 4.80
N ASN A 118 -11.91 -5.59 5.52
CA ASN A 118 -12.12 -5.65 6.97
C ASN A 118 -11.18 -4.72 7.76
N ARG A 119 -10.00 -4.39 7.23
CA ARG A 119 -8.99 -3.51 7.87
C ARG A 119 -9.14 -2.04 7.50
N GLU A 120 -9.77 -1.70 6.39
CA GLU A 120 -10.00 -0.30 5.97
C GLU A 120 -10.74 0.52 7.03
N ARG A 121 -11.57 -0.14 7.85
CA ARG A 121 -12.25 0.51 8.99
C ARG A 121 -11.30 0.95 10.12
N ASN A 122 -10.06 0.44 10.11
CA ASN A 122 -9.00 0.73 11.07
C ASN A 122 -7.81 1.35 10.34
N SER A 123 -8.06 2.38 9.54
CA SER A 123 -7.00 3.12 8.85
C SER A 123 -6.14 3.92 9.82
N HIS A 124 -4.86 4.06 9.48
CA HIS A 124 -3.87 4.79 10.27
C HIS A 124 -3.33 5.96 9.46
N PRO A 125 -2.86 7.02 10.13
CA PRO A 125 -2.22 8.13 9.45
C PRO A 125 -0.83 7.73 8.95
N MET A 126 -0.41 8.31 7.81
CA MET A 126 0.84 7.96 7.15
C MET A 126 1.79 9.15 6.94
N ARG A 127 3.05 8.82 6.68
CA ARG A 127 4.05 9.77 6.15
C ARG A 127 5.03 9.05 5.23
N TYR A 128 5.81 9.81 4.48
CA TYR A 128 6.93 9.29 3.70
C TYR A 128 8.25 9.55 4.43
N VAL A 129 9.11 8.53 4.50
CA VAL A 129 10.50 8.62 4.99
C VAL A 129 11.41 8.14 3.86
N HIS A 130 12.28 9.03 3.37
CA HIS A 130 13.15 8.75 2.20
C HIS A 130 12.37 8.23 0.97
N GLY A 131 11.14 8.72 0.75
CA GLY A 131 10.28 8.28 -0.35
C GLY A 131 9.53 6.95 -0.09
N VAL A 132 9.70 6.33 1.08
CA VAL A 132 9.02 5.09 1.46
C VAL A 132 7.90 5.38 2.44
N LEU A 133 6.72 4.81 2.19
CA LEU A 133 5.53 4.94 3.03
C LEU A 133 5.76 4.27 4.40
N VAL A 134 5.43 4.97 5.49
CA VAL A 134 5.51 4.49 6.89
C VAL A 134 4.33 5.00 7.73
N PHE A 135 4.02 4.32 8.83
CA PHE A 135 3.10 4.83 9.86
C PHE A 135 3.70 6.04 10.59
N ILE A 136 2.87 6.97 11.07
CA ILE A 136 3.32 8.16 11.83
C ILE A 136 3.82 7.76 13.23
N ASP A 137 3.22 6.73 13.81
CA ASP A 137 3.32 6.26 15.19
C ASP A 137 4.65 5.53 15.47
N GLU A 138 5.22 4.87 14.46
CA GLU A 138 6.43 4.04 14.59
C GLU A 138 7.73 4.84 14.72
N ALA A 139 7.67 6.17 14.66
CA ALA A 139 8.86 7.02 14.74
C ALA A 139 9.27 7.41 16.17
N GLY A 140 8.50 6.97 17.18
CA GLY A 140 8.53 7.56 18.52
C GLY A 140 9.42 6.92 19.58
N ASP A 141 10.10 5.79 19.31
CA ASP A 141 10.75 5.02 20.40
C ASP A 141 12.28 4.85 20.27
N ALA A 142 12.95 5.81 19.63
CA ALA A 142 14.42 5.88 19.58
C ALA A 142 15.00 7.08 20.35
N ALA A 143 14.25 7.64 21.30
CA ALA A 143 14.70 8.77 22.12
C ALA A 143 14.14 8.72 23.55
N ASN A 144 14.42 7.64 24.30
CA ASN A 144 14.47 7.74 25.76
C ASN A 144 15.28 6.59 26.36
N GLY A 145 16.44 6.92 26.91
CA GLY A 145 17.29 5.95 27.60
C GLY A 145 18.80 6.15 27.46
N SER A 146 19.28 7.35 27.09
CA SER A 146 20.69 7.69 27.36
C SER A 146 20.83 8.03 28.84
N THR A 147 20.94 7.01 29.68
CA THR A 147 21.51 7.18 31.03
C THR A 147 23.01 7.43 30.86
N ALA A 148 23.39 8.69 30.80
CA ALA A 148 24.76 9.10 31.05
C ALA A 148 25.10 8.76 32.52
N PRO A 149 26.16 7.99 32.82
CA PRO A 149 26.60 7.82 34.18
C PRO A 149 27.21 9.15 34.66
N SER A 150 26.65 9.70 35.74
CA SER A 150 27.24 10.83 36.45
C SER A 150 28.49 10.36 37.19
N LEU A 151 29.61 11.03 36.95
CA LEU A 151 30.84 10.92 37.73
C LEU A 151 30.64 11.59 39.10
N THR A 152 30.81 10.81 40.16
CA THR A 152 31.18 11.28 41.51
C THR A 152 32.26 10.37 42.05
#